data_AF-L5JUJ6-F1
#
_entry.id   AF-L5JUJ6-F1
#
_cell.length_a   1.000
_cell.length_b   1.000
_cell.length_c   1.000
_cell.angle_alpha   90.00
_cell.angle_beta   90.00
_cell.angle_gamma   90.00
#
_symmetry.space_group_name_H-M   'P 1'
#
loop_
_entity.id
_entity.type
_entity.pdbx_description
1 polymer ?
#
loop_
_entity_poly.entity_id
_entity_poly.type
_entity_poly.pdbx_seq_one_letter_code
_entity_poly.pdbx_strand_id
1 'polypeptide(L)' 'MGLPALEFSDCCLDSPHFRETLKSHEAELDKTNKFIKELIKDGKSLISALKSECPPSPAG' A
#
# COMPACT_ATOMS: atom_id res chain seq x y z
N MET A 1 -5.45 11.42 8.95
CA MET A 1 -6.52 11.02 9.87
C MET A 1 -7.17 9.78 9.31
N GLY A 2 -7.39 8.75 10.12
CA GLY A 2 -7.96 7.48 9.67
C GLY A 2 -9.43 7.62 9.29
N LEU A 3 -9.93 6.67 8.49
CA LEU A 3 -11.36 6.55 8.22
C LEU A 3 -12.10 6.10 9.48
N PRO A 4 -13.36 6.53 9.70
CA PRO A 4 -14.19 6.02 10.78
C PRO A 4 -14.40 4.51 10.63
N ALA A 5 -14.62 3.82 11.76
CA ALA A 5 -14.92 2.40 11.75
C ALA A 5 -16.21 2.11 10.96
N LEU A 6 -16.25 0.96 10.29
CA LEU A 6 -17.46 0.47 9.66
C LEU A 6 -18.30 -0.27 10.70
N GLU A 7 -19.53 0.20 10.92
CA GLU A 7 -20.45 -0.41 11.87
C GLU A 7 -21.26 -1.54 11.21
N PHE A 8 -21.39 -2.66 11.91
CA PHE A 8 -22.12 -3.82 11.39
C PHE A 8 -23.63 -3.54 11.24
N SER A 9 -24.21 -2.74 12.14
CA SER A 9 -25.61 -2.32 12.07
C SER A 9 -25.93 -1.59 10.78
N ASP A 10 -25.02 -0.73 10.32
CA ASP A 10 -25.21 0.10 9.13
C ASP A 10 -25.01 -0.70 7.84
N CYS A 11 -24.17 -1.73 7.90
CA CYS A 11 -23.99 -2.71 6.82
C CYS A 11 -25.29 -3.47 6.52
N CYS A 12 -26.03 -3.89 7.55
CA CYS A 12 -27.31 -4.60 7.38
C CYS A 12 -28.38 -3.76 6.65
N LEU A 13 -28.32 -2.43 6.76
CA LEU A 13 -29.28 -1.52 6.15
C LEU A 13 -28.89 -1.11 4.71
N ASP A 14 -27.66 -1.42 4.29
CA ASP A 14 -27.06 -0.98 3.02
C ASP A 14 -27.35 0.50 2.69
N SER A 15 -27.24 1.37 3.70
CA SER A 15 -27.62 2.77 3.52
C SER A 15 -26.69 3.48 2.52
N PRO A 16 -27.18 4.52 1.82
CA PRO A 16 -26.33 5.32 0.92
C PRO A 16 -25.09 5.87 1.62
N HIS A 17 -25.21 6.23 2.90
CA HIS A 17 -24.10 6.72 3.71
C HIS A 17 -23.06 5.62 3.96
N PHE A 18 -23.49 4.42 4.37
CA PHE A 18 -22.61 3.27 4.56
C PHE A 18 -21.84 2.94 3.28
N ARG A 19 -22.50 2.97 2.12
CA ARG A 19 -21.88 2.74 0.81
C ARG A 19 -20.77 3.76 0.50
N GLU A 20 -20.98 5.02 0.83
CA GLU A 20 -19.98 6.08 0.64
C GLU A 20 -18.76 5.89 1.56
N THR A 21 -19.01 5.54 2.82
CA THR A 21 -17.95 5.19 3.77
C THR A 21 -17.17 3.97 3.29
N LEU A 22 -17.86 2.89 2.89
CA LEU A 22 -17.26 1.66 2.37
C LEU A 22 -16.37 1.95 1.15
N LYS A 23 -16.85 2.75 0.20
CA LYS A 23 -16.08 3.17 -0.98
C LYS A 23 -14.80 3.93 -0.60
N SER A 24 -14.85 4.73 0.46
CA SER A 24 -13.66 5.45 0.96
C SER A 24 -12.63 4.48 1.53
N HIS A 25 -13.08 3.43 2.24
CA HIS A 25 -12.20 2.36 2.73
C HIS A 25 -11.57 1.57 1.58
N GLU A 26 -12.35 1.20 0.56
CA GLU A 26 -11.84 0.53 -0.64
C GLU A 26 -10.77 1.38 -1.35
N ALA A 27 -11.00 2.69 -1.50
CA ALA A 27 -10.04 3.60 -2.12
C ALA A 27 -8.71 3.71 -1.33
N GLU A 28 -8.77 3.76 -0.01
CA GLU A 28 -7.56 3.78 0.83
C GLU A 28 -6.81 2.44 0.79
N LEU A 29 -7.52 1.31 0.67
CA LEU A 29 -6.90 0.00 0.44
C LEU A 29 -6.15 -0.04 -0.89
N ASP A 30 -6.77 0.44 -1.98
CA ASP A 30 -6.13 0.51 -3.30
C ASP A 30 -4.89 1.41 -3.30
N LYS A 31 -4.98 2.57 -2.66
CA LYS A 31 -3.86 3.50 -2.50
C LYS A 31 -2.72 2.87 -1.70
N THR A 32 -3.03 2.19 -0.60
CA THR A 32 -2.04 1.48 0.23
C THR A 32 -1.37 0.35 -0.56
N ASN A 33 -2.13 -0.41 -1.34
CA ASN A 33 -1.60 -1.47 -2.20
C ASN A 33 -0.62 -0.92 -3.24
N LYS A 34 -0.99 0.20 -3.90
CA LYS A 34 -0.11 0.89 -4.85
C LYS A 34 1.18 1.35 -4.16
N PHE A 35 1.06 2.01 -3.01
CA PHE A 35 2.21 2.49 -2.24
C PHE A 35 3.17 1.36 -1.85
N ILE A 36 2.65 0.21 -1.37
CA ILE A 36 3.46 -0.97 -1.05
C ILE A 36 4.21 -1.48 -2.28
N LYS A 37 3.54 -1.57 -3.43
CA LYS A 37 4.17 -2.02 -4.69
C LYS A 37 5.29 -1.09 -5.15
N GLU A 38 5.07 0.22 -5.06
CA GLU A 38 6.09 1.22 -5.38
C GLU A 38 7.28 1.12 -4.42
N LEU A 39 7.02 0.99 -3.11
CA LEU A 39 8.08 0.83 -2.11
C LEU A 39 8.94 -0.42 -2.36
N ILE A 40 8.32 -1.55 -2.72
CA ILE A 40 9.04 -2.77 -3.09
C ILE A 40 9.91 -2.55 -4.33
N LYS A 41 9.37 -1.85 -5.36
CA LYS A 41 10.11 -1.54 -6.60
C LYS A 41 11.32 -0.65 -6.30
N ASP A 42 11.15 0.37 -5.48
CA ASP A 42 12.21 1.30 -5.12
C ASP A 42 13.30 0.60 -4.30
N GLY A 43 12.91 -0.25 -3.35
CA GLY A 43 13.85 -1.07 -2.58
C GLY A 43 14.68 -2.02 -3.46
N LYS A 44 14.05 -2.65 -4.47
CA LYS A 44 14.78 -3.49 -5.45
C LYS A 44 15.76 -2.67 -6.30
N SER A 45 15.33 -1.49 -6.74
CA SER A 45 16.16 -0.58 -7.54
C SER A 45 17.39 -0.12 -6.73
N LEU A 46 17.19 0.23 -5.45
CA LEU A 46 18.26 0.61 -4.55
C LEU A 46 19.28 -0.52 -4.34
N ILE A 47 18.82 -1.74 -4.06
CA ILE A 47 19.70 -2.91 -3.90
C ILE A 47 20.49 -3.16 -5.19
N SER A 48 19.85 -3.05 -6.36
CA SER A 48 20.51 -3.23 -7.64
C SER A 48 21.62 -2.20 -7.87
N ALA A 49 21.36 -0.93 -7.55
CA ALA A 49 22.37 0.13 -7.66
C ALA A 49 23.55 -0.13 -6.71
N LEU A 50 23.29 -0.51 -5.45
CA LEU A 50 24.36 -0.83 -4.50
C LEU A 50 25.23 -2.01 -4.95
N LYS A 51 24.64 -2.99 -5.64
CA LYS A 51 25.38 -4.12 -6.21
C LYS A 51 26.19 -3.75 -7.45
N SER A 52 25.74 -2.79 -8.26
CA SER A 52 26.49 -2.35 -9.44
C SER A 52 27.68 -1.46 -9.08
N GLU A 53 27.54 -0.62 -8.04
CA GLU A 53 28.60 0.30 -7.60
C GLU A 53 29.70 -0.39 -6.77
N CYS A 54 29.50 -1.63 -6.33
CA CYS A 54 30.50 -2.40 -5.57
C CYS A 54 31.05 -3.54 -6.45
N PRO A 55 32.15 -3.32 -7.22
CA PRO A 55 32.79 -4.41 -7.93
C PRO A 55 33.26 -5.47 -6.94
N PRO A 56 33.19 -6.77 -7.30
CA PRO A 56 33.72 -7.81 -6.43
C PRO A 56 35.19 -7.51 -6.13
N SER A 57 35.56 -7.51 -4.84
CA SER A 57 36.96 -7.39 -4.43
C SER A 57 37.77 -8.42 -5.22
N PRO A 58 38.93 -8.06 -5.79
CA PRO A 58 39.78 -9.03 -6.44
C PRO A 58 40.08 -10.12 -5.41
N ALA A 59 39.69 -11.35 -5.73
CA ALA A 59 40.01 -12.52 -4.92
C ALA A 59 41.54 -12.68 -4.98
N GLY A 60 42.20 -12.36 -3.86
CA GLY A 60 43.61 -12.65 -3.63
C GLY A 60 43.81 -14.08 -3.15
#